data_AF-X1FGN5-F1
#
_entry.id   AF-X1FGN5-F1
#
_cell.length_a   1.000
_cell.length_b   1.000
_cell.length_c   1.000
_cell.angle_alpha   90.00
_cell.angle_beta   90.00
_cell.angle_gamma   90.00
#
_symmetry.space_group_name_H-M   'P 1'
#
loop_
_entity.id
_entity.type
_entity.pdbx_description
1 polymer ?
#
loop_
_entity_poly.entity_id
_entity_poly.type
_entity_poly.pdbx_seq_one_letter_code
_entity_poly.pdbx_strand_id
1 'polypeptide(L)' 'MLLPILGLFIAIPYGIAGLIGLFIAFGLFTLQHFAWKWSFILNIIGFVLFLIGGNWYGVILSAIIVVYLNLPYIKKRFE' A
#
# COMPACT_ATOMS: atom_id res chain seq x y z
N MET A 1 -31.57 -9.85 -11.49
CA MET A 1 -31.04 -9.93 -10.10
C MET A 1 -29.59 -10.43 -10.00
N LEU A 2 -28.97 -11.00 -11.05
CA LEU A 2 -27.56 -11.42 -11.04
C LEU A 2 -26.54 -10.26 -11.07
N LEU A 3 -26.82 -9.20 -11.83
CA LEU A 3 -25.94 -8.02 -11.96
C LEU A 3 -25.59 -7.34 -10.61
N PRO A 4 -26.54 -7.08 -9.69
CA PRO A 4 -26.24 -6.53 -8.37
C PRO A 4 -25.33 -7.43 -7.51
N ILE A 5 -25.55 -8.75 -7.58
CA ILE A 5 -24.79 -9.73 -6.78
C ILE A 5 -23.34 -9.81 -7.28
N LEU A 6 -23.14 -9.84 -8.61
CA LEU A 6 -21.80 -9.81 -9.21
C LEU A 6 -21.07 -8.49 -8.89
N GLY A 7 -21.78 -7.35 -8.90
CA GLY A 7 -21.22 -6.07 -8.48
C GLY A 7 -20.73 -6.09 -7.03
N LEU A 8 -21.47 -6.77 -6.14
CA LEU A 8 -21.10 -6.91 -4.73
C LEU A 8 -19.81 -7.72 -4.55
N PHE A 9 -19.65 -8.82 -5.29
CA PHE A 9 -18.43 -9.63 -5.25
C PHE A 9 -17.18 -8.90 -5.76
N ILE A 10 -17.36 -7.97 -6.70
CA ILE A 10 -16.26 -7.12 -7.18
C ILE A 10 -15.96 -6.03 -6.15
N ALA A 11 -16.99 -5.39 -5.59
CA ALA A 11 -16.83 -4.25 -4.67
C ALA A 11 -16.20 -4.63 -3.33
N ILE A 12 -16.51 -5.81 -2.78
CA ILE A 12 -15.98 -6.26 -1.47
C ILE A 12 -14.44 -6.25 -1.44
N PRO A 13 -13.72 -6.91 -2.38
CA PRO A 13 -12.26 -6.86 -2.44
C PRO A 13 -11.68 -5.45 -2.48
N TYR A 14 -12.26 -4.56 -3.30
CA TYR A 14 -11.79 -3.17 -3.39
C TYR A 14 -12.06 -2.41 -2.08
N GLY A 15 -13.21 -2.64 -1.44
CA GLY A 15 -13.53 -2.06 -0.14
C GLY A 15 -12.56 -2.52 0.95
N ILE A 16 -12.23 -3.82 0.99
CA ILE A 16 -11.24 -4.37 1.93
C ILE A 16 -9.86 -3.76 1.67
N ALA A 17 -9.43 -3.68 0.40
CA ALA A 17 -8.16 -3.05 0.05
C ALA A 17 -8.10 -1.57 0.48
N GLY A 18 -9.21 -0.83 0.29
CA GLY A 18 -9.33 0.55 0.74
C GLY A 18 -9.25 0.71 2.27
N LEU A 19 -9.94 -0.15 3.02
CA LEU A 19 -9.87 -0.16 4.49
C LEU A 19 -8.47 -0.50 5.00
N ILE A 20 -7.79 -1.47 4.39
CA ILE A 20 -6.39 -1.80 4.71
C ILE A 20 -5.49 -0.61 4.42
N GLY A 21 -5.66 0.04 3.27
CA GLY A 21 -4.92 1.25 2.91
C GLY A 21 -5.12 2.37 3.95
N LEU A 22 -6.36 2.59 4.38
CA LEU A 22 -6.69 3.59 5.40
C LEU A 22 -6.09 3.25 6.77
N PHE A 23 -6.15 1.97 7.18
CA PHE A 23 -5.53 1.50 8.41
C PHE A 23 -4.01 1.73 8.43
N ILE A 24 -3.33 1.44 7.31
CA ILE A 24 -1.90 1.68 7.18
C ILE A 24 -1.60 3.19 7.16
N ALA A 25 -2.40 3.99 6.44
CA ALA A 25 -2.24 5.44 6.41
C ALA A 25 -2.38 6.06 7.81
N PHE A 26 -3.37 5.63 8.59
CA PHE A 26 -3.55 6.05 9.98
C PHE A 26 -2.37 5.63 10.86
N GLY A 27 -1.88 4.40 10.69
CA GLY A 27 -0.70 3.92 11.39
C GLY A 27 0.57 4.71 11.02
N LEU A 28 0.73 5.15 9.76
CA LEU A 28 1.83 6.01 9.34
C LEU A 28 1.73 7.40 9.98
N PHE A 29 0.52 7.96 10.05
CA PHE A 29 0.26 9.25 10.71
C PHE A 29 0.57 9.21 12.21
N THR A 30 0.28 8.08 12.86
CA THR A 30 0.54 7.85 14.29
C THR A 30 1.91 7.23 14.57
N LEU A 31 2.80 7.16 13.56
CA LEU A 31 4.17 6.65 13.68
C LEU A 31 4.27 5.22 14.24
N GLN A 32 3.30 4.36 13.91
CA GLN A 32 3.27 2.98 14.39
C GLN A 32 4.19 2.06 13.58
N HIS A 33 4.97 1.23 14.29
CA HIS A 33 5.92 0.29 13.68
C HIS A 33 5.31 -0.67 12.66
N PHE A 34 4.10 -1.19 12.92
CA PHE A 34 3.47 -2.10 11.96
C PHE A 34 3.16 -1.41 10.64
N ALA A 35 2.80 -0.12 10.67
CA ALA A 35 2.41 0.62 9.48
C ALA A 35 3.61 0.90 8.58
N TRP A 36 4.78 1.18 9.17
CA TRP A 36 6.04 1.22 8.43
C TRP A 36 6.32 -0.12 7.73
N LYS A 37 6.24 -1.24 8.46
CA LYS A 37 6.45 -2.60 7.90
C LYS A 37 5.50 -2.89 6.74
N TRP A 38 4.20 -2.66 6.94
CA TRP A 38 3.19 -2.93 5.93
C TRP A 38 3.31 -2.01 4.72
N SER A 39 3.57 -0.71 4.92
CA SER A 39 3.80 0.22 3.81
C SER A 39 5.02 -0.17 2.99
N PHE A 40 6.11 -0.59 3.64
CA PHE A 40 7.31 -1.08 2.97
C PHE A 40 7.02 -2.33 2.12
N ILE A 41 6.36 -3.33 2.69
CA ILE A 41 5.99 -4.57 1.99
C ILE A 41 5.07 -4.27 0.80
N LEU A 42 4.02 -3.46 1.00
CA LEU A 42 3.06 -3.14 -0.06
C LEU A 42 3.69 -2.35 -1.20
N ASN A 43 4.68 -1.50 -0.93
CA ASN A 43 5.39 -0.81 -2.00
C ASN A 43 6.37 -1.72 -2.73
N ILE A 44 6.98 -2.72 -2.09
CA ILE A 44 7.77 -3.73 -2.81
C ILE A 44 6.87 -4.57 -3.73
N ILE A 45 5.73 -5.05 -3.21
CA ILE A 45 4.75 -5.80 -4.01
C ILE A 45 4.22 -4.91 -5.15
N GLY A 46 3.84 -3.68 -4.83
CA GLY A 46 3.35 -2.68 -5.78
C GLY A 46 4.37 -2.41 -6.88
N PHE A 47 5.65 -2.24 -6.54
CA PHE A 47 6.73 -2.07 -7.51
C PHE A 47 6.75 -3.20 -8.55
N VAL A 48 6.72 -4.46 -8.11
CA VAL A 48 6.72 -5.62 -9.01
C VAL A 48 5.46 -5.66 -9.88
N LEU A 49 4.29 -5.42 -9.29
CA LEU A 49 3.03 -5.40 -10.02
C LEU A 49 2.97 -4.28 -11.07
N PHE A 50 3.43 -3.07 -10.71
CA PHE A 50 3.47 -1.94 -11.64
C PHE A 50 4.49 -2.16 -12.77
N LEU A 51 5.60 -2.85 -12.48
CA LEU A 51 6.60 -3.19 -13.48
C LEU A 51 6.05 -4.18 -14.50
N ILE A 52 5.33 -5.21 -14.05
CA ILE A 52 4.63 -6.16 -14.94
C ILE A 52 3.51 -5.47 -15.72
N GLY A 53 2.80 -4.54 -15.07
CA GLY A 53 1.69 -3.79 -15.68
C GLY A 53 2.11 -2.64 -16.60
N GLY A 54 3.42 -2.37 -16.77
CA GLY A 54 3.91 -1.25 -17.58
C GLY A 54 3.59 0.14 -17.02
N ASN A 55 3.21 0.24 -15.74
CA ASN A 55 2.88 1.51 -15.08
C ASN A 55 4.14 2.14 -14.47
N TRP A 56 4.92 2.82 -15.30
CA TRP A 56 6.19 3.45 -14.89
C TRP A 56 6.03 4.50 -13.79
N TYR A 57 4.91 5.23 -13.74
CA TYR A 57 4.63 6.17 -12.65
C TYR A 57 4.51 5.44 -11.31
N GLY A 58 3.79 4.32 -11.28
CA GLY A 58 3.65 3.47 -10.10
C GLY A 58 4.99 2.87 -9.66
N VAL A 59 5.79 2.39 -10.61
CA VAL A 59 7.15 1.86 -10.35
C VAL A 59 8.02 2.89 -9.66
N ILE A 60 8.10 4.11 -10.22
CA ILE A 60 8.94 5.19 -9.68
C ILE A 60 8.43 5.59 -8.29
N LEU A 61 7.11 5.75 -8.11
CA LEU A 61 6.53 6.13 -6.83
C LEU A 61 6.82 5.10 -5.75
N SER A 62 6.61 3.80 -6.04
CA SER A 62 6.90 2.73 -5.09
C SER A 62 8.40 2.64 -4.75
N ALA A 63 9.29 2.85 -5.72
CA ALA A 63 10.73 2.90 -5.47
C ALA A 63 11.11 4.05 -4.52
N ILE A 64 10.57 5.26 -4.76
CA ILE A 64 10.80 6.42 -3.91
C ILE A 64 10.34 6.14 -2.48
N ILE A 65 9.15 5.54 -2.29
CA ILE A 65 8.60 5.24 -0.96
C ILE A 65 9.48 4.22 -0.24
N VAL A 66 9.91 3.13 -0.90
CA VAL A 66 10.80 2.12 -0.31
C VAL A 66 12.12 2.75 0.14
N VAL A 67 12.74 3.56 -0.72
CA VAL A 67 13.99 4.26 -0.38
C VAL A 67 13.79 5.20 0.80
N TYR A 68 12.73 6.02 0.77
CA TYR A 68 12.41 6.98 1.82
C TYR A 68 12.18 6.31 3.18
N LEU A 69 11.36 5.26 3.22
CA LEU A 69 11.06 4.52 4.45
C LEU A 69 12.30 3.83 5.03
N ASN A 70 13.27 3.45 4.19
CA ASN A 70 14.49 2.79 4.63
C ASN A 70 15.59 3.76 5.10
N LEU A 71 15.38 5.08 5.00
CA LEU A 71 16.34 6.05 5.54
C LEU A 71 16.45 5.90 7.06
N PRO A 72 17.67 5.85 7.64
CA PRO A 72 17.86 5.52 9.06
C PRO A 72 17.09 6.43 10.01
N TYR A 73 17.00 7.72 9.68
CA TYR A 73 16.30 8.72 10.50
C TYR A 73 14.78 8.67 10.36
N ILE A 74 14.25 8.10 9.27
CA ILE A 74 12.80 7.87 9.10
C ILE A 74 12.42 6.59 9.84
N LYS A 75 13.14 5.50 9.59
CA LYS A 75 12.88 4.21 10.23
C LYS A 75 12.83 4.31 11.76
N LYS A 76 13.77 5.02 12.36
CA LYS A 76 13.82 5.27 13.82
C LYS A 76 12.60 6.01 14.39
N ARG A 77 11.81 6.71 13.56
CA ARG A 77 10.57 7.37 14.02
C ARG A 77 9.43 6.38 14.23
N PHE A 78 9.56 5.18 13.69
CA PHE A 78 8.56 4.12 13.75
C PHE A 78 9.00 2.97 14.68
N GLU A 79 10.14 3.09 15.38
CA GLU A 79 10.65 2.09 16.34
C GLU A 79 10.19 2.39 17.77
#